data_AF-A0A967SRZ2-F1
#
_entry.id   AF-A0A967SRZ2-F1
#
_cell.length_a   1.000
_cell.length_b   1.000
_cell.length_c   1.000
_cell.angle_alpha   90.00
_cell.angle_beta   90.00
_cell.angle_gamma   90.00
#
_symmetry.space_group_name_H-M   'P 1'
#
loop_
_entity.id
_entity.type
_entity.pdbx_description
1 polymer ?
#
loop_
_entity_poly.entity_id
_entity_poly.type
_entity_poly.pdbx_seq_one_letter_code
_entity_poly.pdbx_strand_id
1 'polypeptide(L)' 'FFSYLTIHGSPPNRSDAPRRALFIQVRDPADRPTELTHLSHAQGMMLAGTHPG' A
#
# COMPACT_ATOMS: atom_id res chain seq x y z
N PHE A 1 11.23 -3.24 0.63
CA PHE A 1 9.82 -3.71 0.62
C PHE A 1 9.54 -4.37 1.96
N PHE A 2 8.30 -4.32 2.45
CA PHE A 2 7.88 -5.04 3.65
C PHE A 2 6.46 -5.57 3.44
N SER A 3 6.10 -6.66 4.12
CA SER A 3 4.71 -7.15 4.11
C SER A 3 3.85 -6.18 4.88
N TYR A 4 2.60 -5.96 4.45
CA TYR A 4 1.65 -5.15 5.20
C TYR A 4 1.52 -5.58 6.68
N LEU A 5 1.67 -6.88 6.96
CA LEU A 5 1.58 -7.45 8.31
C LEU A 5 2.87 -7.33 9.13
N THR A 6 3.96 -6.82 8.57
CA THR A 6 5.19 -6.58 9.32
C THR A 6 4.95 -5.47 10.35
N ILE A 7 5.26 -5.72 11.62
CA ILE A 7 5.27 -4.66 12.64
C ILE A 7 6.34 -3.63 12.25
N HIS A 8 5.94 -2.38 12.02
CA HIS A 8 6.84 -1.32 11.57
C HIS A 8 6.47 0.05 12.15
N GLY A 9 7.45 0.95 12.18
CA GLY A 9 7.30 2.33 12.64
C GLY A 9 8.49 3.19 12.22
N SER A 10 8.39 4.50 12.38
CA SER A 10 9.51 5.42 12.10
C SER A 10 9.89 6.22 13.35
N PRO A 11 11.19 6.43 13.63
CA PRO A 11 11.62 7.28 14.73
C PRO A 11 11.19 8.74 14.54
N PRO A 12 11.16 9.54 15.62
CA PRO A 12 10.94 10.98 15.54
C PRO A 12 11.87 11.65 14.52
N ASN A 13 11.35 12.63 13.77
CA ASN A 13 12.21 13.44 12.91
C ASN A 13 13.03 14.41 13.77
N ARG A 14 14.36 14.34 13.69
CA ARG A 14 15.28 15.21 14.45
C ARG A 14 15.93 16.30 13.60
N SER A 15 15.54 16.43 12.33
CA SER A 15 16.02 17.48 11.43
C SER A 15 14.97 18.55 11.22
N ASP A 16 15.41 19.70 10.71
CA ASP A 16 14.55 20.83 10.35
C ASP A 16 13.86 20.65 8.98
N ALA A 17 14.10 19.53 8.30
CA ALA A 17 13.54 19.24 6.98
C ALA A 17 12.28 18.33 7.08
N PRO A 18 11.23 18.58 6.28
CA PRO A 18 10.03 17.74 6.27
C PRO A 18 10.33 16.34 5.72
N ARG A 19 9.87 15.30 6.43
CA ARG A 19 9.91 13.91 5.94
C ARG A 19 8.76 13.69 4.96
N ARG A 20 9.07 13.13 3.79
CA ARG A 20 8.08 12.71 2.79
C ARG A 20 8.17 11.20 2.58
N ALA A 21 7.02 10.53 2.51
CA ALA A 21 6.93 9.10 2.23
C ALA A 21 5.87 8.85 1.15
N LEU A 22 6.15 7.92 0.25
CA LEU A 22 5.21 7.39 -0.74
C LEU A 22 5.08 5.89 -0.50
N PHE A 23 3.86 5.44 -0.19
CA PHE A 23 3.54 4.04 0.00
C PHE A 23 2.66 3.55 -1.13
N ILE A 24 3.10 2.47 -1.78
CA ILE A 24 2.33 1.75 -2.79
C ILE A 24 2.03 0.38 -2.21
N GLN A 25 0.75 0.08 -2.04
CA GLN A 25 0.29 -1.23 -1.61
C GLN A 25 -0.05 -2.07 -2.84
N VAL A 26 0.48 -3.29 -2.87
CA VAL A 26 0.21 -4.26 -3.93
C VAL A 26 -0.36 -5.53 -3.29
N ARG A 27 -1.27 -6.18 -4.01
CA ARG A 27 -1.87 -7.46 -3.62
C ARG A 27 -1.97 -8.37 -4.83
N ASP A 28 -2.14 -9.66 -4.59
CA ASP A 28 -2.56 -10.58 -5.65
C ASP A 28 -3.95 -10.15 -6.17
N PRO A 29 -4.20 -10.14 -7.48
CA PRO A 29 -5.49 -9.71 -8.00
C PRO A 29 -6.66 -10.60 -7.52
N ALA A 30 -6.41 -11.87 -7.22
CA ALA A 30 -7.40 -12.80 -6.66
C ALA A 30 -7.66 -12.60 -5.16
N ASP A 31 -6.83 -11.82 -4.44
CA ASP A 31 -7.00 -11.52 -3.01
C ASP A 31 -8.11 -10.48 -2.78
N ARG A 32 -9.37 -10.92 -2.80
CA ARG A 32 -10.52 -10.03 -2.70
C ARG A 32 -10.60 -9.35 -1.33
N PRO A 33 -10.92 -8.05 -1.27
CA PRO A 33 -11.12 -7.36 0.00
C PRO A 33 -12.31 -7.98 0.76
N THR A 34 -12.16 -8.16 2.07
CA THR A 34 -13.23 -8.63 2.95
C THR A 34 -14.34 -7.60 3.11
N GLU A 35 -13.96 -6.31 3.07
CA GLU A 35 -14.87 -5.17 3.11
C GLU A 35 -14.41 -4.10 2.12
N LEU A 36 -15.37 -3.44 1.46
CA LEU A 36 -15.07 -2.37 0.51
C LEU A 36 -14.91 -1.03 1.24
N THR A 37 -13.75 -0.85 1.86
CA THR A 37 -13.37 0.37 2.60
C THR A 37 -12.09 1.00 2.05
N HIS A 38 -11.74 2.20 2.52
CA HIS A 38 -10.53 2.96 2.17
C HIS A 38 -10.30 3.17 0.67
N LEU A 39 -11.38 3.45 -0.07
CA LEU A 39 -11.33 3.70 -1.52
C LEU A 39 -10.35 4.82 -1.88
N SER A 40 -9.39 4.49 -2.74
CA SER A 40 -8.43 5.45 -3.30
C SER A 40 -8.44 5.43 -4.84
N HIS A 41 -7.99 6.51 -5.46
CA HIS A 41 -8.06 6.71 -6.92
C HIS A 41 -7.38 5.62 -7.77
N ALA A 42 -6.43 4.88 -7.22
CA ALA A 42 -5.71 3.80 -7.92
C ALA A 42 -6.05 2.39 -7.40
N GLN A 43 -7.03 2.27 -6.50
CA GLN A 43 -7.39 0.98 -5.94
C GLN A 43 -7.93 0.04 -7.02
N GLY A 44 -7.33 -1.15 -7.12
CA GLY A 44 -7.69 -2.14 -8.14
C GLY A 44 -6.98 -1.96 -9.49
N MET A 45 -6.07 -0.99 -9.61
CA MET A 45 -5.23 -0.87 -10.81
C MET A 45 -4.32 -2.10 -10.96
N MET A 46 -4.40 -2.79 -12.09
CA MET A 46 -3.47 -3.85 -12.47
C MET A 46 -2.12 -3.24 -12.86
N LEU A 47 -1.07 -3.52 -12.09
CA LEU A 47 0.29 -3.03 -12.38
C LEU A 47 1.06 -3.97 -13.33
N ALA A 48 0.75 -5.26 -13.31
CA ALA A 48 1.35 -6.28 -14.18
C ALA A 48 0.45 -7.53 -14.24
N GLY A 49 0.59 -8.32 -15.31
CA GLY A 49 -0.16 -9.57 -15.48
C GLY A 49 -1.58 -9.38 -16.02
N THR A 50 -2.44 -10.36 -15.77
CA THR A 50 -3.83 -10.42 -16.28
C THR A 50 -4.84 -10.34 -15.14
N HIS A 51 -5.94 -9.63 -15.38
CA HIS A 51 -7.05 -9.54 -14.43
C HIS A 51 -7.80 -10.90 -14.40
N PRO A 52 -7.96 -11.58 -13.25
CA PRO A 52 -8.48 -12.94 -13.17
C PRO A 52 -10.01 -13.06 -13.34
N GLY A 53 -10.74 -11.94 -13.34
CA GLY A 53 -12.21 -11.93 -13.49
C GLY A 53 -12.93 -11.74 -12.17
#